data_AF-A0A0N1N6I5-F1
#
_entry.id   AF-A0A0N1N6I5-F1
#
_cell.length_a   1.000
_cell.length_b   1.000
_cell.length_c   1.000
_cell.angle_alpha   90.00
_cell.angle_beta   90.00
_cell.angle_gamma   90.00
#
_symmetry.space_group_name_H-M   'P 1'
#
loop_
_entity.id
_entity.type
_entity.pdbx_description
1 polymer ?
#
loop_
_entity_poly.entity_id
_entity_poly.type
_entity_poly.pdbx_seq_one_letter_code
_entity_poly.pdbx_strand_id
1 'polypeptide(L)'
;MSFQLNLFGTTALADTQNDLFWGELEGEDGSPPVLPAAMVLPQIDFHMPANRGLADTWKQRARDNALAIALLKEIEEADRNALSPEQIVLSRFTGFGAGELANNLFPSESDSARPGWEEIGEAIHTSTTDIERAGLKRATQYAHFTPELIVHALWNKVLQMGFRGGSVLEP
;
A
#
# COMPACT_ATOMS: atom_id res chain seq x y z
N MET A 1 -17.76 32.57 -3.89
CA MET A 1 -16.76 32.63 -2.80
C MET A 1 -17.05 31.47 -1.86
N SER A 2 -16.20 30.45 -1.85
CA SER A 2 -16.32 29.32 -0.94
C SER A 2 -14.98 29.19 -0.23
N PHE A 3 -14.98 29.42 1.08
CA PHE A 3 -13.83 29.16 1.96
C PHE A 3 -13.92 27.71 2.39
N GLN A 4 -12.88 26.91 2.14
CA GLN A 4 -12.77 25.56 2.68
C GLN A 4 -11.56 25.54 3.62
N LEU A 5 -11.84 25.44 4.93
CA LEU A 5 -10.84 25.28 5.98
C LEU A 5 -10.16 23.92 5.83
N ASN A 6 -8.83 23.91 5.80
CA ASN A 6 -8.03 22.70 5.80
C ASN A 6 -7.75 22.27 7.25
N LEU A 7 -8.22 21.09 7.63
CA LEU A 7 -8.31 20.60 9.01
C LEU A 7 -6.97 20.13 9.61
N PHE A 8 -5.88 20.16 8.83
CA PHE A 8 -4.53 19.77 9.27
C PHE A 8 -3.49 20.88 9.16
N GLY A 9 -3.91 22.14 8.93
CA GLY A 9 -3.00 23.29 8.80
C GLY A 9 -2.49 23.90 10.11
N THR A 10 -2.88 23.37 11.27
CA THR A 10 -2.55 23.95 12.58
C THR A 10 -1.87 22.92 13.48
N THR A 11 -0.65 22.53 13.14
CA THR A 11 0.28 21.94 14.10
C THR A 11 1.46 22.90 14.27
N ALA A 12 1.64 23.35 15.51
CA ALA A 12 2.64 24.32 15.96
C ALA A 12 4.09 23.79 15.92
N LEU A 13 4.42 22.93 14.95
CA LEU A 13 5.74 22.30 14.80
C LEU A 13 6.33 22.47 13.39
N ALA A 14 5.66 23.18 12.48
CA ALA A 14 6.26 23.65 11.22
C ALA A 14 6.77 25.09 11.29
N ASP A 15 6.67 25.74 12.46
CA ASP A 15 7.20 27.09 12.65
C ASP A 15 8.61 27.03 13.22
N THR A 16 9.55 26.70 12.33
CA THR A 16 10.96 27.02 12.54
C THR A 16 11.35 28.13 11.58
N GLN A 17 11.12 29.36 12.04
CA GLN A 17 12.11 30.45 11.98
C GLN A 17 12.14 31.17 10.60
N ASN A 18 11.72 32.44 10.47
CA ASN A 18 12.20 33.59 11.23
C ASN A 18 11.27 34.81 11.02
N ASP A 19 10.56 35.24 12.05
CA ASP A 19 10.19 36.64 12.22
C ASP A 19 11.41 37.41 12.78
N LEU A 20 12.42 37.60 11.94
CA LEU A 20 13.43 38.64 12.14
C LEU A 20 13.25 39.68 11.04
N PHE A 21 12.30 40.57 11.31
CA PHE A 21 12.03 41.80 10.60
C PHE A 21 13.31 42.63 10.38
N TRP A 22 13.80 42.62 9.14
CA TRP A 22 14.59 43.69 8.55
C TRP A 22 13.86 44.07 7.26
N GLY A 23 13.49 45.35 7.11
CA GLY A 23 12.58 45.83 6.07
C GLY A 23 12.96 45.46 4.63
N GLU A 24 12.00 45.62 3.71
CA GLU A 24 12.18 45.42 2.27
C GLU A 24 13.41 46.18 1.75
N LEU A 25 14.37 45.44 1.20
CA LEU A 25 15.45 46.01 0.41
C LEU A 25 14.90 46.25 -1.00
N GLU A 26 14.89 47.51 -1.44
CA GLU A 26 14.59 47.88 -2.84
C GLU A 26 15.56 47.15 -3.78
N GLY A 27 15.04 46.27 -4.64
CA GLY A 27 15.77 45.75 -5.80
C GLY A 27 15.64 44.27 -6.16
N GLU A 28 14.83 43.44 -5.48
CA GLU A 28 14.62 42.04 -5.89
C GLU A 28 13.38 41.88 -6.81
N ASP A 29 13.50 42.40 -8.03
CA ASP A 29 12.57 42.18 -9.13
C ASP A 29 12.80 40.78 -9.73
N GLY A 30 12.61 39.74 -8.92
CA GLY A 30 12.84 38.36 -9.34
C GLY A 30 11.77 37.46 -8.77
N SER A 31 10.61 37.35 -9.45
CA SER A 31 9.71 36.24 -9.20
C SER A 31 10.51 34.94 -9.29
N PRO A 32 10.56 34.10 -8.23
CA PRO A 32 11.26 32.83 -8.32
C PRO A 32 10.67 32.03 -9.49
N PRO A 33 11.51 31.30 -10.26
CA PRO A 33 11.01 30.52 -11.38
C PRO A 33 9.92 29.58 -10.85
N VAL A 34 8.70 29.74 -11.37
CA VAL A 34 7.60 28.83 -11.09
C VAL A 34 8.01 27.49 -11.70
N LEU A 35 8.59 26.61 -10.87
CA LEU A 35 8.83 25.23 -11.28
C LEU A 35 7.48 24.67 -11.74
N PRO A 36 7.42 23.98 -12.90
CA PRO A 36 6.17 23.37 -13.33
C PRO A 36 5.68 22.48 -12.19
N ALA A 37 4.43 22.70 -11.76
CA ALA A 37 3.80 21.83 -10.78
C ALA A 37 3.99 20.40 -11.24
N ALA A 38 4.72 19.60 -10.45
CA ALA A 38 4.91 18.19 -10.75
C ALA A 38 3.52 17.60 -11.04
N MET A 39 3.37 16.95 -12.18
CA MET A 39 2.10 16.40 -12.60
C MET A 39 1.77 15.23 -11.66
N VAL A 40 1.12 15.53 -10.53
CA VAL A 40 0.66 14.53 -9.57
C VAL A 40 -0.42 13.72 -10.28
N LEU A 41 -0.16 12.42 -10.50
CA LEU A 41 -1.17 11.52 -11.02
C LEU A 41 -2.43 11.62 -10.13
N PRO A 42 -3.64 11.80 -10.69
CA PRO A 42 -4.83 11.91 -9.86
C PRO A 42 -5.06 10.59 -9.11
N GLN A 43 -5.54 10.70 -7.87
CA GLN A 43 -6.00 9.56 -7.12
C GLN A 43 -7.24 8.99 -7.82
N ILE A 44 -7.21 7.69 -8.13
CA ILE A 44 -8.30 6.97 -8.78
C ILE A 44 -8.76 5.83 -7.89
N ASP A 45 -10.07 5.71 -7.70
CA ASP A 45 -10.64 4.63 -6.91
C ASP A 45 -10.45 3.29 -7.62
N PHE A 46 -9.96 2.29 -6.88
CA PHE A 46 -9.84 0.94 -7.41
C PHE A 46 -11.20 0.24 -7.38
N HIS A 47 -11.73 -0.04 -8.57
CA HIS A 47 -12.90 -0.89 -8.73
C HIS A 47 -12.47 -2.27 -9.20
N MET A 48 -12.69 -3.29 -8.37
CA MET A 48 -12.37 -4.67 -8.73
C MET A 48 -13.29 -5.11 -9.89
N PRO A 49 -12.74 -5.45 -11.08
CA PRO A 49 -13.57 -5.72 -12.25
C PRO A 49 -14.34 -7.05 -12.16
N ALA A 50 -13.83 -8.03 -11.41
CA ALA A 50 -14.50 -9.28 -11.07
C ALA A 50 -13.77 -10.00 -9.92
N ASN A 51 -12.93 -10.99 -10.27
CA ASN A 51 -12.07 -11.74 -9.35
C ASN A 51 -10.68 -11.07 -9.32
N ARG A 52 -9.98 -11.14 -8.18
CA ARG A 52 -8.60 -10.62 -8.03
C ARG A 52 -7.56 -11.29 -8.93
N GLY A 53 -7.86 -12.50 -9.40
CA GLY A 53 -6.92 -13.32 -10.15
C GLY A 53 -5.77 -13.80 -9.27
N LEU A 54 -6.05 -14.16 -8.01
CA LEU A 54 -5.06 -14.76 -7.12
C LEU A 54 -4.59 -16.11 -7.68
N ALA A 55 -3.29 -16.37 -7.60
CA ALA A 55 -2.74 -17.65 -8.05
C ALA A 55 -3.28 -18.85 -7.22
N ASP A 56 -3.21 -20.05 -7.80
CA ASP A 56 -3.72 -21.27 -7.17
C ASP A 56 -2.81 -21.78 -6.05
N THR A 57 -1.50 -21.57 -6.17
CA THR A 57 -0.51 -22.08 -5.19
C THR A 57 -0.02 -20.96 -4.27
N TRP A 58 0.29 -21.32 -3.02
CA TRP A 58 0.89 -20.38 -2.07
C TRP A 58 2.21 -19.81 -2.58
N LYS A 59 3.04 -20.63 -3.23
CA LYS A 59 4.30 -20.18 -3.81
C LYS A 59 4.12 -19.15 -4.92
N GLN A 60 3.09 -19.26 -5.75
CA GLN A 60 2.79 -18.20 -6.73
C GLN A 60 2.22 -16.95 -6.06
N ARG A 61 1.34 -17.08 -5.07
CA ARG A 61 0.87 -15.92 -4.29
C ARG A 61 2.00 -15.20 -3.56
N ALA A 62 3.03 -15.92 -3.16
CA ALA A 62 4.24 -15.33 -2.59
C ALA A 62 5.01 -14.49 -3.60
N ARG A 63 5.07 -14.93 -4.86
CA ARG A 63 5.62 -14.12 -5.97
C ARG A 63 4.76 -12.89 -6.21
N ASP A 64 3.44 -13.02 -6.22
CA ASP A 64 2.53 -11.89 -6.36
C ASP A 64 2.71 -10.88 -5.20
N ASN A 65 2.88 -11.36 -3.96
CA ASN A 65 3.18 -10.49 -2.82
C ASN A 65 4.51 -9.75 -3.01
N ALA A 66 5.57 -10.45 -3.44
CA ALA A 66 6.88 -9.83 -3.67
C ALA A 66 6.82 -8.76 -4.77
N LEU A 67 6.10 -9.03 -5.86
CA LEU A 67 5.85 -8.06 -6.93
C LEU A 67 5.06 -6.84 -6.43
N ALA A 68 4.03 -7.07 -5.61
CA ALA A 68 3.25 -5.98 -5.04
C ALA A 68 4.07 -5.09 -4.09
N ILE A 69 4.95 -5.68 -3.26
CA ILE A 69 5.85 -4.93 -2.36
C ILE A 69 6.85 -4.11 -3.17
N ALA A 70 7.48 -4.71 -4.19
CA ALA A 70 8.42 -4.00 -5.06
C ALA A 70 7.74 -2.82 -5.78
N LEU A 71 6.56 -3.05 -6.33
CA LEU A 71 5.77 -2.01 -6.99
C LEU A 71 5.34 -0.90 -6.03
N LEU A 72 4.93 -1.23 -4.81
CA LEU A 72 4.58 -0.23 -3.80
C LEU A 72 5.77 0.68 -3.51
N LYS A 73 6.96 0.09 -3.31
CA LYS A 73 8.20 0.85 -3.10
C LYS A 73 8.50 1.79 -4.26
N GLU A 74 8.38 1.33 -5.51
CA GLU A 74 8.58 2.20 -6.69
C GLU A 74 7.59 3.37 -6.75
N ILE A 75 6.33 3.13 -6.37
CA ILE A 75 5.29 4.16 -6.33
C ILE A 75 5.59 5.19 -5.24
N GLU A 76 6.01 4.75 -4.06
CA GLU A 76 6.37 5.61 -2.94
C GLU A 76 7.63 6.43 -3.22
N GLU A 77 8.68 5.83 -3.80
CA GLU A 77 9.91 6.53 -4.19
C GLU A 77 9.67 7.57 -5.29
N ALA A 78 8.69 7.34 -6.16
CA ALA A 78 8.29 8.26 -7.21
C ALA A 78 7.28 9.34 -6.76
N ASP A 79 6.84 9.33 -5.49
CA ASP A 79 5.86 10.25 -4.89
C ASP A 79 4.62 10.45 -5.78
N ARG A 80 4.01 9.34 -6.21
CA ARG A 80 2.88 9.34 -7.14
C ARG A 80 1.77 8.38 -6.74
N ASN A 81 0.59 8.58 -7.32
CA ASN A 81 -0.49 7.60 -7.23
C ASN A 81 -0.26 6.39 -8.15
N ALA A 82 -0.86 5.25 -7.78
CA ALA A 82 -0.87 4.04 -8.58
C ALA A 82 -1.75 4.20 -9.84
N LEU A 83 -1.26 3.72 -10.98
CA LEU A 83 -2.02 3.61 -12.22
C LEU A 83 -3.01 2.43 -12.15
N SER A 84 -4.06 2.42 -12.97
CA SER A 84 -5.05 1.34 -12.95
C SER A 84 -4.45 -0.07 -13.13
N PRO A 85 -3.46 -0.31 -14.02
CA PRO A 85 -2.81 -1.62 -14.11
C PRO A 85 -1.99 -1.98 -12.86
N GLU A 86 -1.40 -0.99 -12.20
CA GLU A 86 -0.61 -1.17 -10.98
C GLU A 86 -1.52 -1.52 -9.80
N GLN A 87 -2.70 -0.89 -9.71
CA GLN A 87 -3.70 -1.24 -8.70
C GLN A 87 -4.13 -2.71 -8.81
N ILE A 88 -4.17 -3.29 -10.02
CA ILE A 88 -4.44 -4.73 -10.20
C ILE A 88 -3.32 -5.57 -9.59
N VAL A 89 -2.06 -5.20 -9.80
CA VAL A 89 -0.92 -5.92 -9.18
C VAL A 89 -0.97 -5.80 -7.66
N LEU A 90 -1.16 -4.60 -7.13
CA LEU A 90 -1.28 -4.35 -5.69
C LEU A 90 -2.45 -5.14 -5.08
N SER A 91 -3.58 -5.26 -5.78
CA SER A 91 -4.76 -5.98 -5.31
C SER A 91 -4.55 -7.48 -5.07
N ARG A 92 -3.46 -8.06 -5.61
CA ARG A 92 -3.10 -9.47 -5.44
C ARG A 92 -2.31 -9.74 -4.17
N PHE A 93 -1.88 -8.71 -3.45
CA PHE A 93 -1.25 -8.91 -2.16
C PHE A 93 -2.22 -9.58 -1.18
N THR A 94 -1.77 -10.68 -0.57
CA THR A 94 -2.57 -11.49 0.38
C THR A 94 -1.94 -11.61 1.76
N GLY A 95 -0.80 -10.95 1.99
CA GLY A 95 -0.02 -11.08 3.22
C GLY A 95 0.65 -12.45 3.36
N PHE A 96 1.20 -12.70 4.55
CA PHE A 96 2.05 -13.88 4.82
C PHE A 96 1.52 -14.78 5.94
N GLY A 97 0.29 -14.58 6.40
CA GLY A 97 -0.31 -15.35 7.49
C GLY A 97 -0.61 -16.82 7.16
N ALA A 98 -0.69 -17.18 5.87
CA ALA A 98 -0.83 -18.60 5.51
C ALA A 98 0.39 -19.39 5.99
N GLY A 99 0.19 -20.50 6.69
CA GLY A 99 1.28 -21.26 7.32
C GLY A 99 2.38 -21.70 6.35
N GLU A 100 2.04 -21.99 5.09
CA GLU A 100 3.04 -22.28 4.06
C GLU A 100 3.91 -21.06 3.72
N LEU A 101 3.33 -19.86 3.65
CA LEU A 101 4.07 -18.63 3.44
C LEU A 101 4.95 -18.31 4.66
N ALA A 102 4.35 -18.30 5.86
CA ALA A 102 5.04 -17.99 7.10
C ALA A 102 6.25 -18.90 7.33
N ASN A 103 6.06 -20.22 7.24
CA ASN A 103 7.11 -21.18 7.57
C ASN A 103 8.24 -21.23 6.53
N ASN A 104 7.96 -20.93 5.26
CA ASN A 104 8.96 -20.97 4.20
C ASN A 104 9.69 -19.64 4.00
N LEU A 105 9.02 -18.49 4.16
CA LEU A 105 9.64 -17.17 3.97
C LEU A 105 10.15 -16.54 5.27
N PHE A 106 9.55 -16.88 6.41
CA PHE A 106 9.90 -16.31 7.71
C PHE A 106 10.06 -17.41 8.79
N PRO A 107 10.95 -18.39 8.59
CA PRO A 107 11.14 -19.44 9.58
C PRO A 107 11.57 -18.88 10.95
N SER A 108 11.16 -19.53 12.04
CA SER A 108 11.50 -19.09 13.41
C SER A 108 13.00 -19.20 13.71
N GLU A 109 13.67 -20.19 13.11
CA GLU A 109 15.05 -20.58 13.40
C GLU A 109 16.09 -19.87 12.50
N SER A 110 15.66 -19.08 11.52
CA SER A 110 16.53 -18.45 10.53
C SER A 110 15.89 -17.18 9.95
N ASP A 111 16.71 -16.22 9.53
CA ASP A 111 16.25 -15.04 8.81
C ASP A 111 16.28 -15.22 7.28
N SER A 112 16.61 -16.41 6.80
CA SER A 112 16.62 -16.76 5.37
C SER A 112 15.44 -17.65 5.01
N ALA A 113 14.93 -17.47 3.79
CA ALA A 113 13.89 -18.34 3.23
C ALA A 113 14.39 -19.79 3.12
N ARG A 114 13.45 -20.74 3.24
CA ARG A 114 13.72 -22.18 3.13
C ARG A 114 14.13 -22.58 1.71
N PRO A 115 14.80 -23.75 1.55
CA PRO A 115 15.15 -24.27 0.25
C PRO A 115 13.97 -24.31 -0.74
N GLY A 116 14.19 -23.80 -1.93
CA GLY A 116 13.18 -23.61 -2.98
C GLY A 116 12.41 -22.30 -2.90
N TRP A 117 12.58 -21.46 -1.88
CA TRP A 117 11.93 -20.15 -1.74
C TRP A 117 12.91 -18.97 -1.77
N GLU A 118 14.18 -19.23 -2.04
CA GLU A 118 15.29 -18.27 -1.95
C GLU A 118 15.07 -17.06 -2.85
N GLU A 119 14.67 -17.27 -4.10
CA GLU A 119 14.38 -16.19 -5.05
C GLU A 119 13.29 -15.24 -4.54
N ILE A 120 12.24 -15.78 -3.92
CA ILE A 120 11.13 -14.98 -3.40
C ILE A 120 11.56 -14.25 -2.12
N GLY A 121 12.31 -14.93 -1.25
CA GLY A 121 12.90 -14.32 -0.06
C GLY A 121 13.83 -13.17 -0.41
N GLU A 122 14.68 -13.34 -1.42
CA GLU A 122 15.60 -12.31 -1.91
C GLU A 122 14.86 -11.12 -2.53
N ALA A 123 13.81 -11.38 -3.32
CA ALA A 123 12.98 -10.32 -3.88
C ALA A 123 12.32 -9.47 -2.78
N ILE A 124 11.81 -10.11 -1.72
CA ILE A 124 11.24 -9.40 -0.56
C ILE A 124 12.35 -8.64 0.18
N HIS A 125 13.51 -9.26 0.40
CA HIS A 125 14.64 -8.63 1.10
C HIS A 125 15.13 -7.38 0.37
N THR A 126 15.32 -7.43 -0.95
CA THR A 126 15.76 -6.30 -1.76
C THR A 126 14.72 -5.17 -1.82
N SER A 127 13.44 -5.52 -1.71
CA SER A 127 12.33 -4.56 -1.78
C SER A 127 11.91 -3.99 -0.42
N THR A 128 12.55 -4.39 0.68
CA THR A 128 12.17 -3.96 2.03
C THR A 128 13.37 -3.56 2.87
N THR A 129 13.13 -2.65 3.81
CA THR A 129 14.03 -2.37 4.92
C THR A 129 13.95 -3.45 5.99
N ASP A 130 14.93 -3.49 6.90
CA ASP A 130 14.92 -4.42 8.02
C ASP A 130 13.69 -4.26 8.93
N ILE A 131 13.23 -3.01 9.11
CA ILE A 131 12.06 -2.67 9.94
C ILE A 131 10.79 -3.22 9.29
N GLU A 132 10.60 -2.99 7.99
CA GLU A 132 9.46 -3.50 7.23
C GLU A 132 9.44 -5.02 7.22
N ARG A 133 10.60 -5.65 6.99
CA ARG A 133 10.72 -7.12 7.00
C ARG A 133 10.41 -7.72 8.37
N ALA A 134 10.84 -7.08 9.46
CA ALA A 134 10.41 -7.45 10.81
C ALA A 134 8.90 -7.26 11.02
N GLY A 135 8.30 -6.24 10.40
CA GLY A 135 6.86 -6.04 10.32
C GLY A 135 6.15 -7.18 9.59
N LEU A 136 6.64 -7.58 8.42
CA LEU A 136 6.11 -8.71 7.64
C LEU A 136 6.18 -10.03 8.43
N LYS A 137 7.32 -10.29 9.10
CA LYS A 137 7.50 -11.46 9.97
C LYS A 137 6.48 -11.49 11.11
N ARG A 138 6.24 -10.36 11.78
CA ARG A 138 5.21 -10.24 12.83
C ARG A 138 3.80 -10.44 12.29
N ALA A 139 3.50 -9.86 11.13
CA ALA A 139 2.18 -9.94 10.51
C ALA A 139 1.75 -11.38 10.19
N THR A 140 2.70 -12.32 10.04
CA THR A 140 2.38 -13.75 9.88
C THR A 140 1.49 -14.32 10.99
N GLN A 141 1.47 -13.71 12.18
CA GLN A 141 0.71 -14.20 13.34
C GLN A 141 -0.70 -13.62 13.47
N TYR A 142 -0.98 -12.46 12.87
CA TYR A 142 -2.23 -11.73 13.11
C TYR A 142 -2.89 -11.15 11.85
N ALA A 143 -2.20 -11.11 10.71
CA ALA A 143 -2.76 -10.62 9.45
C ALA A 143 -3.29 -11.78 8.59
N HIS A 144 -4.39 -12.39 9.04
CA HIS A 144 -5.08 -13.45 8.31
C HIS A 144 -6.32 -12.89 7.62
N PHE A 145 -6.39 -13.07 6.30
CA PHE A 145 -7.53 -12.66 5.50
C PHE A 145 -8.44 -13.84 5.20
N THR A 146 -9.75 -13.60 5.21
CA THR A 146 -10.74 -14.59 4.78
C THR A 146 -10.48 -14.97 3.32
N PRO A 147 -10.40 -16.27 2.98
CA PRO A 147 -10.21 -16.70 1.61
C PRO A 147 -11.30 -16.15 0.68
N GLU A 148 -10.92 -15.73 -0.53
CA GLU A 148 -11.83 -15.11 -1.50
C GLU A 148 -13.05 -15.98 -1.83
N LEU A 149 -12.85 -17.30 -1.89
CA LEU A 149 -13.95 -18.25 -2.05
C LEU A 149 -15.03 -18.11 -0.96
N ILE A 150 -14.61 -17.94 0.29
CA ILE A 150 -15.51 -17.79 1.44
C ILE A 150 -16.21 -16.43 1.37
N VAL A 151 -15.47 -15.37 1.05
CA VAL A 151 -16.05 -14.02 0.84
C VAL A 151 -17.16 -14.07 -0.23
N HIS A 152 -16.89 -14.67 -1.39
CA HIS A 152 -17.89 -14.81 -2.45
C HIS A 152 -19.07 -15.69 -2.04
N ALA A 153 -18.83 -16.79 -1.32
CA ALA A 153 -19.91 -17.65 -0.83
C ALA A 153 -20.86 -16.90 0.12
N LEU A 154 -20.31 -16.10 1.04
CA LEU A 154 -21.09 -15.28 1.97
C LEU A 154 -21.92 -14.23 1.23
N TRP A 155 -21.31 -13.47 0.32
CA TRP A 155 -22.02 -12.46 -0.46
C TRP A 155 -23.09 -13.05 -1.38
N ASN A 156 -22.80 -14.18 -2.04
CA ASN A 156 -23.79 -14.89 -2.84
C ASN A 156 -25.01 -15.30 -1.99
N LYS A 157 -24.78 -15.77 -0.75
CA LYS A 157 -25.88 -16.10 0.17
C LYS A 157 -26.71 -14.87 0.55
N VAL A 158 -26.05 -13.76 0.85
CA VAL A 158 -26.72 -12.48 1.19
C VAL A 158 -27.58 -11.98 0.02
N LEU A 159 -27.08 -12.07 -1.21
CA LEU A 159 -27.84 -11.71 -2.42
C LEU A 159 -29.06 -12.63 -2.64
N GLN A 160 -28.92 -13.93 -2.39
CA GLN A 160 -30.03 -14.89 -2.45
C GLN A 160 -31.11 -14.61 -1.40
N MET A 161 -30.73 -14.06 -0.24
CA MET A 161 -31.66 -13.67 0.82
C MET A 161 -32.41 -12.36 0.54
N GLY A 162 -32.17 -11.72 -0.61
CA GLY A 162 -32.92 -10.55 -1.05
C GLY A 162 -32.20 -9.21 -0.89
N PHE A 163 -30.94 -9.19 -0.46
CA PHE A 163 -30.15 -7.96 -0.45
C PHE A 163 -29.95 -7.44 -1.88
N ARG A 164 -30.11 -6.13 -2.10
CA ARG A 164 -30.00 -5.47 -3.41
C ARG A 164 -29.11 -4.22 -3.40
N GLY A 165 -28.40 -3.98 -2.30
CA GLY A 165 -27.60 -2.77 -2.08
C GLY A 165 -28.03 -2.03 -0.80
N GLY A 166 -27.17 -1.12 -0.34
CA GLY A 166 -27.32 -0.39 0.92
C GLY A 166 -26.02 -0.41 1.73
N SER A 167 -26.06 0.18 2.92
CA SER A 167 -24.92 0.19 3.83
C SER A 167 -24.72 -1.18 4.47
N VAL A 168 -23.48 -1.64 4.51
CA VAL A 168 -23.07 -2.90 5.15
C VAL A 168 -22.05 -2.57 6.23
N LEU A 169 -22.22 -3.18 7.40
CA LEU A 169 -21.32 -3.03 8.53
C LEU A 169 -20.56 -4.34 8.73
N GLU A 170 -19.25 -4.27 8.68
CA GLU A 170 -18.36 -5.29 9.25
C GLU A 170 -17.82 -4.73 10.59
N PRO A 171 -18.02 -5.43 11.72
CA PRO A 171 -17.59 -4.95 13.05
C PRO A 171 -16.08 -5.08 13.30
#